data_AF-A0A067BE27-F1
#
_entry.id   AF-A0A067BE27-F1
#
_cell.length_a   1.000
_cell.length_b   1.000
_cell.length_c   1.000
_cell.angle_alpha   90.00
_cell.angle_beta   90.00
_cell.angle_gamma   90.00
#
_symmetry.space_group_name_H-M   'P 1'
#
loop_
_entity.id
_entity.type
_entity.pdbx_description
1 polymer ?
#
loop_
_entity_poly.entity_id
_entity_poly.type
_entity_poly.pdbx_seq_one_letter_code
_entity_poly.pdbx_strand_id
1 'polypeptide(L)'
;MVACCNKLDEIDFAALHASIAALSAPPETTEALAHITHEMHAIATALAARDAALRLQEARVAGQLELLSKLPAPRDHIESNDQQHHTTTSEPAKTITLNVGGTLFTTARETLLRMPGSYFDAMLSSDHWRPNDKDDDPR
;
A
#
# COMPACT_ATOMS: atom_id res chain seq x y z
N MET A 1 -42.85 -61.98 53.31
CA MET A 1 -43.70 -60.76 53.37
C MET A 1 -42.78 -59.57 53.18
N VAL A 2 -42.72 -59.03 51.97
CA VAL A 2 -41.86 -57.89 51.61
C VAL A 2 -42.52 -56.63 52.13
N ALA A 3 -41.89 -55.95 53.08
CA ALA A 3 -42.33 -54.64 53.54
C ALA A 3 -41.54 -53.56 52.78
N CYS A 4 -42.14 -53.06 51.70
CA CYS A 4 -41.78 -51.77 51.14
C CYS A 4 -42.33 -50.69 52.08
N CYS A 5 -41.50 -49.74 52.51
CA CYS A 5 -41.95 -48.38 52.79
C CYS A 5 -40.78 -47.40 52.55
N ASN A 6 -41.05 -46.51 51.60
CA ASN A 6 -40.25 -45.40 51.10
C ASN A 6 -39.63 -44.54 52.20
N LYS A 7 -38.37 -44.14 52.00
CA LYS A 7 -37.72 -43.06 52.76
C LYS A 7 -37.46 -41.91 51.79
N LEU A 8 -38.48 -41.06 51.63
CA LEU A 8 -38.39 -39.77 50.95
C LEU A 8 -38.84 -38.72 51.95
N ASP A 9 -38.04 -38.42 52.96
CA ASP A 9 -38.25 -37.24 53.80
C ASP A 9 -36.96 -36.91 54.55
N GLU A 10 -36.14 -36.07 53.94
CA GLU A 10 -35.47 -34.95 54.59
C GLU A 10 -34.78 -34.13 53.49
N ILE A 11 -35.54 -33.20 52.88
CA ILE A 11 -34.88 -32.12 52.14
C ILE A 11 -34.29 -31.23 53.22
N ASP A 12 -33.00 -31.44 53.51
CA ASP A 12 -32.23 -30.56 54.38
C ASP A 12 -32.16 -29.18 53.73
N PHE A 13 -33.06 -28.31 54.18
CA PHE A 13 -33.20 -26.96 53.66
C PHE A 13 -31.91 -26.15 53.89
N ALA A 14 -31.10 -26.49 54.89
CA ALA A 14 -29.79 -25.87 55.09
C ALA A 14 -28.78 -26.34 54.04
N ALA A 15 -28.79 -27.64 53.68
CA ALA A 15 -27.96 -28.17 52.59
C ALA A 15 -28.39 -27.60 51.23
N LEU A 16 -29.70 -27.46 51.00
CA LEU A 16 -30.26 -26.82 49.81
C LEU A 16 -29.89 -25.33 49.76
N HIS A 17 -30.01 -24.61 50.87
CA HIS A 17 -29.64 -23.20 50.97
C HIS A 17 -28.12 -23.00 50.79
N ALA A 18 -27.28 -23.87 51.35
CA ALA A 18 -25.84 -23.86 51.12
C ALA A 18 -25.48 -24.14 49.66
N SER A 19 -26.20 -25.07 49.01
CA SER A 19 -26.01 -25.36 47.58
C SER A 19 -26.46 -24.21 46.68
N ILE A 20 -27.59 -23.55 47.01
CA ILE A 20 -28.07 -22.35 46.32
C ILE A 20 -27.08 -21.18 46.51
N ALA A 21 -26.55 -21.00 47.72
CA ALA A 21 -25.53 -19.98 48.00
C ALA A 21 -24.21 -20.26 47.27
N ALA A 22 -23.84 -21.52 47.03
CA ALA A 22 -22.67 -21.91 46.25
C ALA A 22 -22.89 -21.78 44.73
N LEU A 23 -24.12 -21.97 44.24
CA LEU A 23 -24.53 -21.81 42.83
C LEU A 23 -24.75 -20.35 42.42
N SER A 24 -25.12 -19.50 43.37
CA SER A 24 -24.96 -18.05 43.28
C SER A 24 -23.46 -17.76 43.16
N ALA A 25 -22.95 -17.74 41.93
CA ALA A 25 -21.52 -17.68 41.60
C ALA A 25 -20.75 -16.75 42.56
N PRO A 26 -19.58 -17.16 43.08
CA PRO A 26 -18.83 -16.35 44.03
C PRO A 26 -18.54 -14.98 43.40
N PRO A 27 -18.62 -13.88 44.18
CA PRO A 27 -18.56 -12.52 43.66
C PRO A 27 -17.34 -12.29 42.75
N GLU A 28 -16.22 -12.92 43.09
CA GLU A 28 -14.97 -12.87 42.31
C GLU A 28 -15.11 -13.38 40.87
N THR A 29 -15.89 -14.44 40.65
CA THR A 29 -16.09 -15.00 39.29
C THR A 29 -17.04 -14.16 38.46
N THR A 30 -18.08 -13.59 39.08
CA THR A 30 -19.00 -12.68 38.40
C THR A 30 -18.35 -11.35 38.06
N GLU A 31 -17.48 -10.86 38.95
CA GLU A 31 -16.73 -9.61 38.75
C GLU A 31 -15.65 -9.78 37.68
N ALA A 32 -14.92 -10.90 37.68
CA ALA A 32 -13.97 -11.22 36.62
C ALA A 32 -14.64 -11.35 35.24
N LEU A 33 -15.80 -12.01 35.16
CA LEU A 33 -16.58 -12.11 33.92
C LEU A 33 -17.14 -10.75 33.48
N ALA A 34 -17.62 -9.93 34.41
CA ALA A 34 -18.08 -8.57 34.13
C ALA A 34 -16.93 -7.69 33.63
N HIS A 35 -15.75 -7.79 34.24
CA HIS A 35 -14.54 -7.11 33.80
C HIS A 35 -14.13 -7.54 32.39
N ILE A 36 -14.07 -8.84 32.11
CA ILE A 36 -13.78 -9.36 30.75
C ILE A 36 -14.80 -8.84 29.74
N THR A 37 -16.09 -8.84 30.09
CA THR A 37 -17.15 -8.34 29.21
C THR A 37 -16.99 -6.83 28.95
N HIS A 38 -16.61 -6.05 29.97
CA HIS A 38 -16.33 -4.63 29.84
C HIS A 38 -15.13 -4.36 28.93
N GLU A 39 -14.03 -5.07 29.14
CA GLU A 39 -12.82 -4.99 28.30
C GLU A 39 -13.14 -5.36 26.84
N MET A 40 -13.88 -6.45 26.62
CA MET A 40 -14.34 -6.84 25.28
C MET A 40 -15.19 -5.76 24.62
N HIS A 41 -16.09 -5.13 25.38
CA HIS A 41 -16.92 -4.04 24.87
C HIS A 41 -16.09 -2.79 24.52
N ALA A 42 -15.12 -2.44 25.35
CA ALA A 42 -14.19 -1.35 25.10
C ALA A 42 -13.35 -1.59 23.83
N ILE A 43 -12.83 -2.82 23.67
CA ILE A 43 -12.08 -3.23 22.47
C ILE A 43 -12.98 -3.16 21.22
N ALA A 44 -14.20 -3.70 21.29
CA ALA A 44 -15.14 -3.68 20.16
C ALA A 44 -15.46 -2.24 19.72
N THR A 45 -15.65 -1.34 20.69
CA THR A 45 -15.90 0.09 20.42
C THR A 45 -14.69 0.76 19.78
N ALA A 46 -13.48 0.48 20.29
CA ALA A 46 -12.24 1.01 19.73
C ALA A 46 -12.00 0.51 18.30
N LEU A 47 -12.29 -0.76 18.01
CA LEU A 47 -12.20 -1.34 16.67
C LEU A 47 -13.21 -0.70 15.72
N ALA A 48 -14.47 -0.55 16.14
CA ALA A 48 -15.49 0.13 15.34
C ALA A 48 -15.08 1.56 14.97
N ALA A 49 -14.48 2.30 15.90
CA ALA A 49 -13.96 3.64 15.65
C ALA A 49 -12.80 3.63 14.64
N ARG A 50 -11.85 2.69 14.76
CA ARG A 50 -10.73 2.53 13.82
C ARG A 50 -11.22 2.15 12.42
N ASP A 51 -12.19 1.24 12.32
CA ASP A 51 -12.79 0.82 11.05
C ASP A 51 -13.51 1.97 10.35
N ALA A 52 -14.24 2.81 11.11
CA ALA A 52 -14.88 4.01 10.56
C ALA A 52 -13.83 5.00 10.02
N ALA A 53 -12.74 5.20 10.75
CA ALA A 53 -11.64 6.05 10.30
C ALA A 53 -10.95 5.50 9.03
N LEU A 54 -10.75 4.17 8.97
CA LEU A 54 -10.14 3.51 7.82
C LEU A 54 -11.03 3.63 6.57
N ARG A 55 -12.34 3.44 6.69
CA ARG A 55 -13.30 3.68 5.59
C ARG A 55 -13.27 5.12 5.08
N LEU A 56 -13.15 6.09 5.99
CA LEU A 56 -13.01 7.50 5.60
C LEU A 56 -11.70 7.74 4.83
N GLN A 57 -10.60 7.12 5.27
CA GLN A 57 -9.33 7.20 4.58
C GLN A 57 -9.40 6.55 3.18
N GLU A 58 -10.01 5.38 3.05
CA GLU A 58 -10.24 4.71 1.76
C GLU A 58 -11.06 5.59 0.82
N ALA A 59 -12.15 6.18 1.29
CA ALA A 59 -12.96 7.09 0.50
C ALA A 59 -12.16 8.32 0.01
N ARG A 60 -11.30 8.87 0.88
CA ARG A 60 -10.39 9.97 0.51
C ARG A 60 -9.41 9.54 -0.58
N VAL A 61 -8.77 8.39 -0.42
CA VAL A 61 -7.81 7.85 -1.41
C VAL A 61 -8.51 7.59 -2.74
N ALA A 62 -9.70 6.98 -2.73
CA ALA A 62 -10.49 6.75 -3.93
C ALA A 62 -10.83 8.07 -4.65
N GLY A 63 -11.23 9.11 -3.90
CA GLY A 63 -11.46 10.44 -4.47
C GLY A 63 -10.20 11.07 -5.08
N GLN A 64 -9.04 10.91 -4.43
CA GLN A 64 -7.76 11.36 -4.99
C GLN A 64 -7.41 10.60 -6.28
N LEU A 65 -7.67 9.29 -6.33
CA LEU A 65 -7.44 8.47 -7.52
C LEU A 65 -8.33 8.89 -8.69
N GLU A 66 -9.60 9.22 -8.41
CA GLU A 66 -10.52 9.76 -9.42
C GLU A 66 -10.01 11.09 -9.98
N LEU A 67 -9.52 12.00 -9.12
CA LEU A 67 -8.90 13.25 -9.57
C LEU A 67 -7.64 13.00 -10.41
N LEU A 68 -6.80 12.05 -10.02
CA LEU A 68 -5.63 11.64 -10.79
C LEU A 68 -6.00 11.04 -12.16
N SER A 69 -7.11 10.30 -12.26
CA SER A 69 -7.60 9.78 -13.55
C SER A 69 -8.13 10.87 -14.49
N LYS A 70 -8.57 12.01 -13.94
CA LYS A 70 -9.07 13.16 -14.71
C LYS A 70 -7.95 14.09 -15.16
N LEU A 71 -6.79 14.03 -14.49
CA LEU A 71 -5.60 14.66 -14.98
C LEU A 71 -5.20 13.92 -16.27
N PRO A 72 -4.92 14.64 -17.37
CA PRO A 72 -4.30 14.00 -18.52
C PRO A 72 -3.03 13.34 -18.00
N ALA A 73 -2.89 12.03 -18.23
CA ALA A 73 -1.67 11.31 -17.91
C ALA A 73 -0.48 12.19 -18.37
N PRO A 74 0.54 12.44 -17.52
CA PRO A 74 1.83 12.86 -18.04
C PRO A 74 2.12 11.86 -19.14
N ARG A 75 2.12 12.36 -20.38
CA ARG A 75 2.20 11.54 -21.59
C ARG A 75 3.17 10.41 -21.32
N ASP A 76 2.71 9.19 -21.50
CA ASP A 76 3.58 8.04 -21.67
C ASP A 76 4.56 8.38 -22.79
N HIS A 77 5.66 9.05 -22.45
CA HIS A 77 6.78 9.27 -23.36
C HIS A 77 7.66 8.02 -23.43
N ILE A 78 7.13 6.87 -23.01
CA ILE A 78 7.63 5.54 -23.31
C ILE A 78 6.56 4.78 -24.11
N GLU A 79 5.85 5.45 -25.02
CA GLU A 79 5.23 4.78 -26.15
C GLU A 79 6.31 4.57 -27.22
N SER A 80 6.70 3.31 -27.38
CA SER A 80 7.23 2.68 -28.59
C SER A 80 7.43 3.63 -29.78
N ASN A 81 8.60 4.24 -29.90
CA ASN A 81 9.01 4.94 -31.12
C ASN A 81 9.57 3.93 -32.14
N ASP A 82 8.77 2.91 -32.45
CA ASP A 82 8.92 2.13 -33.67
C ASP A 82 7.96 2.77 -34.68
N GLN A 83 8.53 3.45 -35.67
CA GLN A 83 7.88 4.19 -36.75
C GLN A 83 7.42 5.65 -36.46
N GLN A 84 8.28 6.59 -36.87
CA GLN A 84 7.96 7.74 -37.77
C GLN A 84 7.21 8.94 -37.14
N HIS A 85 7.52 10.23 -37.36
CA HIS A 85 8.35 10.96 -38.32
C HIS A 85 8.30 12.49 -37.98
N HIS A 86 9.37 13.21 -38.37
CA HIS A 86 9.40 14.59 -38.91
C HIS A 86 8.74 15.78 -38.15
N THR A 87 9.60 16.74 -37.74
CA THR A 87 9.73 18.13 -38.24
C THR A 87 10.73 18.83 -37.28
N THR A 88 11.95 19.25 -37.60
CA THR A 88 12.50 20.04 -38.72
C THR A 88 14.03 19.86 -38.75
N THR A 89 14.56 19.50 -39.91
CA THR A 89 15.90 19.85 -40.42
C THR A 89 17.14 19.51 -39.57
N SER A 90 17.48 18.22 -39.51
CA SER A 90 18.86 17.68 -39.65
C SER A 90 18.77 16.18 -39.36
N GLU A 91 19.32 15.34 -40.23
CA GLU A 91 19.47 13.90 -39.95
C GLU A 91 20.08 13.70 -38.55
N PRO A 92 19.55 12.80 -37.71
CA PRO A 92 20.17 12.53 -36.42
C PRO A 92 21.61 12.08 -36.67
N ALA A 93 22.57 12.78 -36.08
CA ALA A 93 23.98 12.50 -36.29
C ALA A 93 24.27 11.02 -35.96
N LYS A 94 24.78 10.28 -36.94
CA LYS A 94 25.14 8.86 -36.78
C LYS A 94 26.20 8.66 -35.70
N THR A 95 27.03 9.69 -35.51
CA THR A 95 28.10 9.77 -34.52
C THR A 95 27.86 10.94 -33.58
N ILE A 96 28.09 10.70 -32.30
CA ILE A 96 27.93 11.67 -31.22
C ILE A 96 29.29 11.86 -30.55
N THR A 97 29.70 13.12 -30.38
CA THR A 97 30.90 13.51 -29.64
C THR A 97 30.51 14.00 -28.24
N LEU A 98 31.15 13.45 -27.22
CA LEU A 98 30.88 13.73 -25.81
C LEU A 98 32.15 14.30 -25.16
N ASN A 99 32.03 15.48 -24.55
CA ASN A 99 33.10 16.03 -23.72
C ASN A 99 32.99 15.50 -22.28
N VAL A 100 33.99 14.75 -21.84
CA VAL A 100 34.08 14.20 -20.48
C VAL A 100 35.37 14.72 -19.84
N GLY A 101 35.24 15.69 -18.94
CA GLY A 101 36.38 16.27 -18.22
C GLY A 101 37.42 16.94 -19.13
N GLY A 102 37.01 17.46 -20.30
CA GLY A 102 37.89 18.08 -21.29
C GLY A 102 38.39 17.11 -22.38
N THR A 103 38.10 15.82 -22.28
CA THR A 103 38.43 14.82 -23.32
C THR A 103 37.21 14.55 -24.19
N LEU A 104 37.39 14.58 -25.52
CA LEU A 104 36.33 14.29 -26.49
C LEU A 104 36.29 12.79 -26.80
N PHE A 105 35.11 12.19 -26.62
CA PHE A 105 34.82 10.80 -26.95
C PHE A 105 33.77 10.74 -28.05
N THR A 106 34.09 10.14 -29.18
CA THR A 106 33.14 9.96 -30.28
C THR A 106 32.66 8.51 -30.33
N THR A 107 31.34 8.32 -30.42
CA THR A 107 30.72 7.00 -30.53
C THR A 107 29.50 7.04 -31.46
N ALA A 108 29.02 5.88 -31.88
CA ALA A 108 27.78 5.78 -32.63
C ALA A 108 26.57 6.07 -31.72
N ARG A 109 25.53 6.71 -32.27
CA ARG A 109 24.27 6.95 -31.55
C ARG A 109 23.65 5.66 -31.02
N GLU A 110 23.71 4.60 -31.82
CA GLU A 110 23.23 3.26 -31.48
C GLU A 110 23.89 2.69 -30.21
N THR A 111 25.18 2.97 -29.99
CA THR A 111 25.90 2.53 -28.80
C THR A 111 25.32 3.14 -27.53
N LEU A 112 24.94 4.42 -27.59
CA LEU A 112 24.36 5.15 -26.45
C LEU A 112 22.90 4.77 -26.19
N LEU A 113 22.16 4.39 -27.24
CA LEU A 113 20.77 3.94 -27.16
C LEU A 113 20.61 2.43 -26.94
N ARG A 114 21.71 1.68 -26.87
CA ARG A 114 21.69 0.23 -26.66
C ARG A 114 20.99 -0.17 -25.35
N MET A 115 21.01 0.70 -24.34
CA MET A 115 20.33 0.49 -23.06
C MET A 115 19.15 1.47 -22.91
N PRO A 116 17.90 0.99 -23.13
CA PRO A 116 16.71 1.80 -22.89
C PRO A 116 16.61 2.27 -21.44
N GLY A 117 16.11 3.49 -21.22
CA GLY A 117 15.99 4.11 -19.90
C GLY A 117 17.33 4.55 -19.30
N SER A 118 18.43 4.47 -20.06
CA SER A 118 19.71 5.04 -19.63
C SER A 118 19.68 6.58 -19.70
N TYR A 119 20.63 7.21 -19.02
CA TYR A 119 20.76 8.67 -19.04
C TYR A 119 20.88 9.24 -20.47
N PHE A 120 21.64 8.55 -21.33
CA PHE A 120 21.81 8.98 -22.73
C PHE A 120 20.55 8.76 -23.56
N ASP A 121 19.76 7.73 -23.26
CA ASP A 121 18.48 7.47 -23.93
C ASP A 121 17.48 8.61 -23.67
N ALA A 122 17.34 9.04 -22.41
CA ALA A 122 16.49 10.18 -22.06
C ALA A 122 16.98 11.49 -22.70
N MET A 123 18.30 11.72 -22.71
CA MET A 123 18.88 12.98 -23.17
C MET A 123 18.87 13.11 -24.70
N LEU A 124 19.08 12.01 -25.42
CA LEU A 124 19.05 11.95 -26.90
C LEU A 124 17.64 11.81 -27.48
N SER A 125 16.67 11.46 -26.65
CA SER A 125 15.24 11.52 -26.98
C SER A 125 14.68 12.94 -26.78
N SER A 126 15.36 13.79 -26.01
CA SER A 126 15.02 15.19 -25.86
C SER A 126 15.71 16.04 -26.93
N ASP A 127 14.96 16.86 -27.68
CA ASP A 127 15.53 17.78 -28.69
C ASP A 127 16.37 18.92 -28.08
N HIS A 128 16.48 18.97 -26.75
CA HIS A 128 17.11 20.05 -26.01
C HIS A 128 18.64 19.92 -25.92
N TRP A 129 19.17 18.69 -26.02
CA TRP A 129 20.61 18.47 -25.95
C TRP A 129 21.19 18.08 -27.31
N ARG A 130 22.02 18.98 -27.86
CA ARG A 130 22.68 18.81 -29.16
C ARG A 130 24.19 18.70 -28.97
N PRO A 131 24.72 17.48 -28.74
CA PRO A 131 26.13 17.27 -28.43
C PRO A 131 27.08 17.66 -29.56
N ASN A 132 26.61 17.75 -30.81
CA ASN A 132 27.46 18.05 -31.97
C ASN A 132 27.41 19.53 -32.43
N ASP A 133 26.60 20.38 -31.79
CA ASP A 133 26.37 21.76 -32.25
C ASP A 133 27.45 22.76 -31.78
N LYS A 134 28.40 22.35 -30.91
CA LYS A 134 29.32 23.28 -30.24
C LYS A 134 30.82 23.05 -30.46
N ASP A 135 31.21 22.18 -31.38
CA ASP A 135 32.64 21.86 -31.61
C ASP A 135 33.21 22.35 -32.96
N ASP A 136 32.43 23.05 -33.80
CA ASP A 136 32.88 23.63 -35.09
C ASP A 136 33.50 25.04 -34.95
N ASP A 137 34.18 25.34 -33.83
CA ASP A 137 35.00 26.56 -33.72
C ASP A 137 36.49 26.21 -33.94
N PRO A 138 37.10 26.59 -35.08
CA PRO A 138 38.50 26.30 -35.34
C PRO A 138 39.37 27.15 -34.41
N ARG A 139 40.06 26.50 -33.48
CA ARG A 139 41.21 27.09 -32.78
C ARG A 139 42.44 27.13 -33.68
#